data_AF-A0A940ZDI8-F1
#
_entry.id   AF-A0A940ZDI8-F1
#
_cell.length_a   1.000
_cell.length_b   1.000
_cell.length_c   1.000
_cell.angle_alpha   90.00
_cell.angle_beta   90.00
_cell.angle_gamma   90.00
#
_symmetry.space_group_name_H-M   'P 1'
#
loop_
_entity.id
_entity.type
_entity.pdbx_description
1 polymer ?
#
loop_
_entity_poly.entity_id
_entity_poly.type
_entity_poly.pdbx_seq_one_letter_code
_entity_poly.pdbx_strand_id
1 'polypeptide(L)' 'GEPPYSVPAPALANAIYNAIGVRFTELPINIRSVLDGKNRVSKA' A
#
# COMPACT_ATOMS: atom_id res chain seq x y z
N GLY A 1 6.22 -27.30 5.16
CA GLY A 1 5.09 -26.38 5.40
C GLY A 1 5.20 -25.25 4.41
N GLU A 2 4.12 -24.91 3.72
CA GLU A 2 4.11 -23.81 2.75
C GLU A 2 4.41 -22.49 3.48
N PRO A 3 5.32 -21.64 2.96
CA PRO A 3 5.55 -20.31 3.53
C PRO A 3 4.23 -19.54 3.58
N PRO A 4 3.95 -18.80 4.66
CA PRO A 4 2.71 -18.05 4.76
C PRO A 4 2.61 -17.07 3.59
N TYR A 5 1.69 -17.31 2.66
CA TYR A 5 1.46 -16.47 1.48
C TYR A 5 0.93 -15.07 1.86
N SER A 6 0.44 -14.92 3.10
CA SER A 6 -0.24 -13.73 3.61
C SER A 6 0.69 -12.69 4.27
N VAL A 7 1.92 -13.05 4.67
CA VAL A 7 2.87 -12.09 5.25
C VAL A 7 3.30 -10.92 4.33
N PRO A 8 3.41 -11.04 3.00
CA PRO A 8 3.92 -9.93 2.19
C PRO A 8 2.92 -8.78 2.06
N ALA A 9 1.60 -9.03 2.10
CA ALA A 9 0.60 -7.97 1.90
C ALA A 9 0.64 -6.86 2.98
N PRO A 10 0.61 -7.15 4.30
CA PRO A 10 0.70 -6.12 5.33
C PRO A 10 2.10 -5.48 5.37
N ALA A 11 3.17 -6.24 5.09
CA ALA A 11 4.53 -5.70 5.03
C ALA A 11 4.68 -4.68 3.88
N LEU A 12 4.16 -5.00 2.69
CA LEU A 12 4.17 -4.10 1.54
C LEU A 12 3.34 -2.84 1.80
N ALA A 13 2.13 -2.98 2.35
CA ALA A 13 1.28 -1.85 2.69
C ALA A 13 1.95 -0.88 3.68
N ASN A 14 2.65 -1.41 4.69
CA ASN A 14 3.40 -0.59 5.65
C ASN A 14 4.64 0.06 4.99
N ALA A 15 5.36 -0.64 4.11
CA ALA A 15 6.48 -0.06 3.38
C ALA A 15 6.04 1.12 2.51
N ILE A 16 4.91 1.00 1.81
CA ILE A 16 4.36 2.08 1.00
C ILE A 16 3.93 3.26 1.88
N TYR A 17 3.25 2.98 3.00
CA TYR A 17 2.89 4.02 3.96
C TYR A 17 4.11 4.78 4.48
N ASN A 18 5.20 4.08 4.83
CA ASN A 18 6.44 4.72 5.26
C ASN A 18 7.13 5.52 4.14
N ALA A 19 7.00 5.08 2.88
CA ALA A 19 7.66 5.73 1.74
C ALA A 19 6.94 7.01 1.25
N ILE A 20 5.60 7.01 1.23
CA ILE A 20 4.81 8.09 0.61
C ILE A 20 3.67 8.63 1.49
N GLY A 21 3.49 8.11 2.71
CA GLY A 21 2.43 8.54 3.63
C GLY A 21 1.02 8.06 3.28
N VAL A 22 0.87 7.20 2.26
CA VAL A 22 -0.43 6.69 1.79
C VAL A 22 -0.69 5.31 2.39
N ARG A 23 -1.85 5.15 3.05
CA ARG A 23 -2.27 3.89 3.65
C ARG A 23 -3.27 3.15 2.76
N PHE A 24 -2.96 1.91 2.42
CA PHE A 24 -3.84 1.02 1.66
C PHE A 24 -4.51 0.00 2.58
N THR A 25 -5.82 -0.16 2.46
CA THR A 25 -6.62 -1.13 3.22
C THR A 25 -7.26 -2.21 2.34
N GLU A 26 -7.21 -2.03 1.03
CA GLU A 26 -7.80 -2.93 0.05
C GLU A 26 -6.74 -3.46 -0.92
N LEU A 27 -6.89 -4.73 -1.30
CA LEU A 27 -6.07 -5.40 -2.32
C LEU A 27 -6.88 -5.53 -3.61
N PRO A 28 -6.21 -5.56 -4.78
CA PRO A 28 -4.77 -5.44 -4.99
C PRO A 28 -4.26 -3.98 -4.99
N ILE A 29 -3.04 -3.75 -4.50
CA ILE A 29 -2.39 -2.43 -4.56
C ILE A 29 -1.79 -2.24 -5.95
N ASN A 30 -2.47 -1.44 -6.77
CA ASN A 30 -2.07 -1.17 -8.15
C ASN A 30 -1.47 0.24 -8.29
N ILE A 31 -0.70 0.48 -9.37
CA ILE A 31 -0.09 1.79 -9.62
C ILE A 31 -1.11 2.94 -9.65
N ARG A 32 -2.33 2.69 -10.17
CA ARG A 32 -3.41 3.68 -10.18
C ARG A 32 -3.84 4.08 -8.76
N SER A 33 -4.00 3.10 -7.87
CA SER A 33 -4.33 3.32 -6.47
C SER A 33 -3.25 4.13 -5.75
N VAL A 34 -1.97 3.89 -6.10
CA VAL A 34 -0.83 4.64 -5.56
C VAL A 34 -0.84 6.11 -6.01
N LEU A 35 -1.06 6.34 -7.31
CA LEU A 35 -1.10 7.69 -7.87
C LEU A 35 -2.27 8.51 -7.31
N ASP A 36 -3.46 7.90 -7.24
CA ASP A 36 -4.64 8.56 -6.68
C ASP A 36 -4.46 8.90 -5.19
N GLY A 37 -4.00 7.93 -4.40
CA GLY A 37 -3.73 8.14 -2.98
C GLY A 37 -2.70 9.25 -2.73
N LYS A 38 -1.61 9.29 -3.52
CA LYS A 38 -0.61 10.37 -3.44
C LYS A 38 -1.21 11.75 -3.75
N ASN A 39 -2.05 11.84 -4.79
CA ASN A 39 -2.70 13.09 -5.17
C ASN A 39 -3.67 13.59 -4.09
N ARG A 40 -4.35 12.67 -3.39
CA ARG A 40 -5.23 13.02 -2.27
C ARG A 40 -4.46 13.60 -1.09
N VAL A 41 -3.31 13.01 -0.73
CA VAL A 41 -2.46 13.50 0.37
C VAL A 41 -1.85 14.86 0.05
N SER A 42 -1.46 15.14 -1.20
CA SER A 42 -0.87 16.43 -1.58
C SER A 42 -1.86 17.61 -1.62
N LYS A 43 -3.17 17.34 -1.66
CA LYS A 43 -4.22 18.38 -1.70
C LYS A 43 -4.75 18.76 -0.31
N ALA A 44 -4.36 18.02 0.72
CA ALA A 44 -4.72 18.28 2.12
C ALA A 44 -3.66 19.15 2.77
#